data_AF-A0A357QSJ3-F1
#
_entry.id   AF-A0A357QSJ3-F1
#
_cell.length_a   1.000
_cell.length_b   1.000
_cell.length_c   1.000
_cell.angle_alpha   90.00
_cell.angle_beta   90.00
_cell.angle_gamma   90.00
#
_symmetry.space_group_name_H-M   'P 1'
#
loop_
_entity.id
_entity.type
_entity.pdbx_description
1 polymer ?
#
loop_
_entity_poly.entity_id
_entity_poly.type
_entity_poly.pdbx_seq_one_letter_code
_entity_poly.pdbx_strand_id
1 'polypeptide(L)'
;MRETGSNSLEKKQKREFVRAEIDDQYSMTKICPKCGTTMVYAFGETYECPKCGNKEYTDFGKIREYLETHGPQNAVTIADATGVSVKTIQKFLYQGRIEIPDGSDSYIKCQMCGADIRYGRFCPDCMAKLNKENQTAVYVGEKPKHKRDRNGKMHTLDERETENVSRKPIALHRNAKKNNNQ
;
A
#
# COMPACT_ATOMS: atom_id res chain seq x y z
N MET A 1 -42.80 -4.55 15.19
CA MET A 1 -41.91 -3.36 15.16
C MET A 1 -40.79 -3.66 14.18
N ARG A 2 -40.68 -2.88 13.11
CA ARG A 2 -39.75 -3.07 11.97
C ARG A 2 -38.58 -2.11 12.13
N GLU A 3 -37.36 -2.59 12.35
CA GLU A 3 -36.14 -1.77 12.18
C GLU A 3 -34.93 -2.64 11.75
N THR A 4 -34.86 -3.02 10.48
CA THR A 4 -33.63 -3.57 9.86
C THR A 4 -33.34 -2.96 8.48
N GLY A 5 -33.84 -1.75 8.21
CA GLY A 5 -33.71 -1.06 6.92
C GLY A 5 -32.49 -0.15 6.77
N SER A 6 -31.85 0.27 7.86
CA SER A 6 -30.88 1.39 7.83
C SER A 6 -29.45 0.99 7.44
N ASN A 7 -29.09 -0.29 7.52
CA ASN A 7 -27.71 -0.75 7.42
C ASN A 7 -27.24 -0.97 5.95
N SER A 8 -28.16 -1.08 4.99
CA SER A 8 -27.81 -1.35 3.58
C SER A 8 -27.47 -0.08 2.79
N LEU A 9 -28.17 1.04 3.07
CA LEU A 9 -27.95 2.32 2.40
C LEU A 9 -26.60 2.93 2.77
N GLU A 10 -26.24 2.92 4.06
CA GLU A 10 -24.96 3.43 4.55
C GLU A 10 -23.77 2.59 4.03
N LYS A 11 -23.93 1.26 3.95
CA LYS A 11 -22.90 0.38 3.38
C LYS A 11 -22.72 0.59 1.87
N LYS A 12 -23.80 0.87 1.15
CA LYS A 12 -23.76 1.19 -0.28
C LYS A 12 -23.07 2.54 -0.52
N GLN A 13 -23.43 3.57 0.26
CA GLN A 13 -22.79 4.89 0.22
C GLN A 13 -21.30 4.83 0.57
N LYS A 14 -20.91 4.06 1.61
CA LYS A 14 -19.48 3.83 1.92
C LYS A 14 -18.73 3.14 0.79
N ARG A 15 -19.34 2.15 0.13
CA ARG A 15 -18.71 1.44 -1.00
C ARG A 15 -18.59 2.32 -2.25
N GLU A 16 -19.60 3.14 -2.53
CA GLU A 16 -19.57 4.13 -3.63
C GLU A 16 -18.54 5.22 -3.35
N PHE A 17 -18.41 5.68 -2.10
CA PHE A 17 -17.39 6.65 -1.69
C PHE A 17 -15.97 6.07 -1.78
N VAL A 18 -15.73 4.86 -1.27
CA VAL A 18 -14.44 4.16 -1.41
C VAL A 18 -14.11 3.90 -2.88
N ARG A 19 -15.11 3.56 -3.71
CA ARG A 19 -14.92 3.39 -5.15
C ARG A 19 -14.58 4.70 -5.84
N ALA A 20 -15.22 5.81 -5.46
CA ALA A 20 -14.88 7.15 -5.95
C ALA A 20 -13.48 7.61 -5.51
N GLU A 21 -13.05 7.29 -4.29
CA GLU A 21 -11.68 7.55 -3.82
C GLU A 21 -10.64 6.70 -4.57
N ILE A 22 -10.95 5.44 -4.88
CA ILE A 22 -10.11 4.54 -5.68
C ILE A 22 -10.07 5.02 -7.16
N ASP A 23 -11.18 5.52 -7.69
CA ASP A 23 -11.27 6.07 -9.05
C ASP A 23 -10.53 7.42 -9.16
N ASP A 24 -10.51 8.26 -8.11
CA ASP A 24 -9.66 9.46 -8.01
C ASP A 24 -8.17 9.11 -7.80
N GLN A 25 -7.86 7.88 -7.37
CA GLN A 25 -6.50 7.37 -7.25
C GLN A 25 -5.96 6.86 -8.61
N TYR A 26 -6.83 6.52 -9.59
CA TYR A 26 -6.40 5.84 -10.82
C TYR A 26 -6.96 6.39 -12.15
N SER A 27 -7.96 7.28 -12.16
CA SER A 27 -8.44 7.90 -13.39
C SER A 27 -7.65 9.16 -13.76
N MET A 28 -6.32 9.02 -13.87
CA MET A 28 -5.52 9.96 -14.67
C MET A 28 -5.56 9.49 -16.13
N THR A 29 -6.76 9.45 -16.72
CA THR A 29 -6.91 9.22 -18.17
C THR A 29 -6.40 10.47 -18.88
N LYS A 30 -5.08 10.57 -19.03
CA LYS A 30 -4.45 11.71 -19.68
C LYS A 30 -4.54 11.54 -21.19
N ILE A 31 -5.11 12.53 -21.87
CA ILE A 31 -5.26 12.49 -23.33
C ILE A 31 -4.00 13.04 -23.98
N CYS A 32 -3.44 12.33 -24.96
CA CYS A 32 -2.26 12.79 -25.68
C CYS A 32 -2.57 14.05 -26.48
N PRO A 33 -1.82 15.14 -26.33
CA PRO A 33 -2.09 16.39 -27.05
C PRO A 33 -1.85 16.28 -28.56
N LYS A 34 -1.03 15.31 -29.01
CA LYS A 34 -0.70 15.15 -30.44
C LYS A 34 -1.74 14.35 -31.22
N CYS A 35 -2.34 13.33 -30.61
CA CYS A 35 -3.18 12.38 -31.34
C CYS A 35 -4.55 12.10 -30.69
N GLY A 36 -4.84 12.71 -29.54
CA GLY A 36 -6.11 12.56 -28.82
C GLY A 36 -6.34 11.17 -28.20
N THR A 37 -5.34 10.28 -28.24
CA THR A 37 -5.45 8.93 -27.64
C THR A 37 -5.07 8.98 -26.16
N THR A 38 -5.76 8.19 -25.33
CA THR A 38 -5.40 8.00 -23.93
C THR A 38 -3.95 7.53 -23.79
N MET A 39 -3.19 8.23 -22.96
CA MET A 39 -1.83 7.88 -22.61
C MET A 39 -1.84 6.84 -21.49
N VAL A 40 -0.84 5.96 -21.51
CA VAL A 40 -0.65 4.91 -20.50
C VAL A 40 0.50 5.33 -19.60
N TYR A 41 0.37 5.08 -18.29
CA TYR A 41 1.48 5.31 -17.37
C TYR A 41 2.64 4.36 -17.72
N ALA A 42 3.79 4.94 -18.04
CA ALA A 42 5.05 4.26 -18.26
C ALA A 42 5.93 4.33 -17.00
N PHE A 43 7.10 3.69 -17.05
CA PHE A 43 8.05 3.73 -15.95
C PHE A 43 8.59 5.15 -15.72
N GLY A 44 8.98 5.47 -14.48
CA GLY A 44 9.62 6.75 -14.14
C GLY A 44 8.70 7.95 -14.23
N GLU A 45 7.44 7.82 -13.76
CA GLU A 45 6.54 8.96 -13.55
C GLU A 45 6.21 9.73 -14.82
N THR A 46 6.16 9.01 -15.93
CA THR A 46 5.90 9.52 -17.27
C THR A 46 4.72 8.77 -17.88
N TYR A 47 3.86 9.48 -18.59
CA TYR A 47 2.84 8.93 -19.48
C TYR A 47 3.41 8.76 -20.88
N GLU A 48 3.17 7.62 -21.51
CA GLU A 48 3.53 7.34 -22.89
C GLU A 48 2.27 7.10 -23.73
N CYS A 49 2.20 7.75 -24.88
CA CYS A 49 1.11 7.53 -25.81
C CYS A 49 1.37 6.26 -26.64
N PRO A 50 0.48 5.25 -26.61
CA PRO A 50 0.68 4.01 -27.37
C PRO A 50 0.59 4.21 -28.88
N LYS A 51 -0.06 5.30 -29.35
CA LYS A 51 -0.28 5.56 -30.78
C LYS A 51 0.88 6.32 -31.44
N CYS A 52 1.46 7.29 -30.75
CA CYS A 52 2.47 8.19 -31.34
C CYS A 52 3.80 8.24 -30.57
N GLY A 53 3.93 7.50 -29.46
CA GLY A 53 5.14 7.45 -28.65
C GLY A 53 5.45 8.74 -27.87
N ASN A 54 4.54 9.73 -27.86
CA ASN A 54 4.75 10.96 -27.10
C ASN A 54 4.84 10.67 -25.61
N LYS A 55 5.84 11.26 -24.94
CA LYS A 55 6.07 11.10 -23.50
C LYS A 55 5.78 12.42 -22.78
N GLU A 56 5.13 12.33 -21.64
CA GLU A 56 4.85 13.48 -20.76
C GLU A 56 4.99 13.12 -19.30
N TYR A 57 5.53 14.01 -18.48
CA TYR A 57 5.55 13.81 -17.05
C TYR A 57 4.14 13.74 -16.45
N THR A 58 4.01 12.87 -15.45
CA THR A 58 2.89 12.86 -14.51
C THR A 58 2.95 14.09 -13.62
N ASP A 59 1.84 14.42 -12.95
CA ASP A 59 1.80 15.54 -12.01
C ASP A 59 2.88 15.44 -10.94
N PHE A 60 3.10 14.24 -10.41
CA PHE A 60 4.18 14.02 -9.46
C PHE A 60 5.56 14.20 -10.10
N GLY A 61 5.77 13.65 -11.31
CA GLY A 61 7.04 13.82 -12.03
C GLY A 61 7.38 15.30 -12.27
N LYS A 62 6.40 16.13 -12.60
CA LYS A 62 6.57 17.59 -12.74
C LYS A 62 6.97 18.26 -11.42
N ILE A 63 6.29 17.91 -10.33
CA ILE A 63 6.60 18.44 -8.99
C ILE A 63 8.01 18.05 -8.57
N ARG A 64 8.38 16.78 -8.78
CA ARG A 64 9.69 16.25 -8.44
C ARG A 64 10.81 16.97 -9.19
N GLU A 65 10.71 17.07 -10.50
CA GLU A 65 11.69 17.78 -11.34
C GLU A 65 11.88 19.24 -10.87
N TYR A 66 10.77 19.92 -10.56
CA TYR A 66 10.81 21.29 -10.07
C TYR A 66 11.53 21.41 -8.72
N LEU A 67 11.22 20.52 -7.77
CA LEU A 67 11.86 20.50 -6.45
C LEU A 67 13.34 20.11 -6.51
N GLU A 68 13.73 19.20 -7.41
CA GLU A 68 15.14 18.81 -7.59
C GLU A 68 15.97 19.95 -8.20
N THR A 69 15.37 20.77 -9.06
CA THR A 69 16.07 21.88 -9.75
C THR A 69 16.07 23.20 -8.97
N HIS A 70 15.00 23.50 -8.22
CA HIS A 70 14.83 24.79 -7.52
C HIS A 70 14.94 24.68 -6.00
N GLY A 71 14.99 23.46 -5.45
CA GLY A 71 14.97 23.20 -4.02
C GLY A 71 13.57 23.31 -3.40
N PRO A 72 13.48 23.28 -2.06
CA PRO A 72 12.20 23.34 -1.36
C PRO A 72 11.48 24.66 -1.58
N GLN A 73 10.21 24.60 -1.96
CA GLN A 73 9.35 25.75 -2.21
C GLN A 73 7.96 25.50 -1.62
N ASN A 74 7.16 26.56 -1.45
CA ASN A 74 5.79 26.45 -0.96
C ASN A 74 4.86 25.85 -2.05
N ALA A 75 3.72 25.29 -1.62
CA ALA A 75 2.79 24.62 -2.53
C ALA A 75 2.19 25.53 -3.61
N VAL A 76 2.03 26.82 -3.35
CA VAL A 76 1.46 27.80 -4.30
C VAL A 76 2.46 28.05 -5.43
N THR A 77 3.72 28.32 -5.09
CA THR A 77 4.80 28.53 -6.05
C THR A 77 5.03 27.28 -6.92
N ILE A 78 4.99 26.09 -6.32
CA ILE A 78 5.10 24.84 -7.09
C ILE A 78 3.91 24.69 -8.05
N ALA A 79 2.68 25.00 -7.61
CA ALA A 79 1.50 24.91 -8.45
C ALA A 79 1.58 25.85 -9.66
N ASP A 80 1.96 27.10 -9.43
CA ASP A 80 2.09 28.12 -10.48
C ASP A 80 3.16 27.74 -11.50
N ALA A 81 4.30 27.20 -11.04
CA ALA A 81 5.42 26.83 -11.93
C ALA A 81 5.16 25.54 -12.72
N THR A 82 4.53 24.53 -12.10
CA THR A 82 4.34 23.20 -12.72
C THR A 82 3.00 23.06 -13.46
N GLY A 83 2.06 23.96 -13.20
CA GLY A 83 0.68 23.87 -13.65
C GLY A 83 -0.12 22.75 -12.97
N VAL A 84 0.41 22.15 -11.91
CA VAL A 84 -0.30 21.15 -11.09
C VAL A 84 -1.13 21.85 -10.04
N SER A 85 -2.36 21.39 -9.80
CA SER A 85 -3.23 22.05 -8.82
C SER A 85 -2.68 21.95 -7.38
N VAL A 86 -2.89 23.01 -6.58
CA VAL A 86 -2.52 23.01 -5.15
C VAL A 86 -3.16 21.84 -4.40
N LYS A 87 -4.39 21.46 -4.76
CA LYS A 87 -5.09 20.29 -4.19
C LYS A 87 -4.33 18.99 -4.45
N THR A 88 -3.79 18.82 -5.66
CA THR A 88 -2.99 17.65 -6.02
C THR A 88 -1.69 17.61 -5.22
N ILE A 89 -1.00 18.75 -5.06
CA ILE A 89 0.21 18.86 -4.23
C ILE A 89 -0.12 18.49 -2.77
N GLN A 90 -1.21 19.02 -2.23
CA GLN A 90 -1.67 18.70 -0.87
C GLN A 90 -2.01 17.21 -0.71
N LYS A 91 -2.60 16.57 -1.73
CA LYS A 91 -2.84 15.12 -1.76
C LYS A 91 -1.51 14.34 -1.68
N PHE A 92 -0.47 14.77 -2.39
CA PHE A 92 0.85 14.12 -2.31
C PHE A 92 1.53 14.31 -0.95
N LEU A 93 1.37 15.46 -0.30
CA LEU A 93 1.81 15.67 1.10
C LEU A 93 1.11 14.70 2.05
N TYR A 94 -0.22 14.57 1.95
CA TYR A 94 -0.99 13.64 2.78
C TYR A 94 -0.68 12.16 2.50
N GLN A 95 -0.30 11.82 1.27
CA GLN A 95 0.16 10.47 0.91
C GLN A 95 1.60 10.18 1.35
N GLY A 96 2.34 11.19 1.82
CA GLY A 96 3.75 11.04 2.21
C GLY A 96 4.70 10.85 1.02
N ARG A 97 4.29 11.27 -0.19
CA ARG A 97 5.15 11.21 -1.39
C ARG A 97 6.08 12.43 -1.51
N ILE A 98 5.74 13.52 -0.85
CA ILE A 98 6.55 14.73 -0.67
C ILE A 98 6.49 15.14 0.80
N GLU A 99 7.51 15.86 1.26
CA GLU A 99 7.58 16.39 2.62
C GLU A 99 7.88 17.89 2.64
N ILE A 100 7.37 18.55 3.67
CA ILE A 100 7.76 19.92 4.01
C ILE A 100 9.03 19.83 4.88
N PRO A 101 10.13 20.52 4.55
CA PRO A 101 11.31 20.57 5.41
C PRO A 101 11.03 21.14 6.80
N ASP A 102 11.86 20.75 7.78
CA ASP A 102 11.78 21.33 9.11
C ASP A 102 12.17 22.82 9.09
N GLY A 103 11.59 23.62 9.97
CA GLY A 103 11.78 25.07 10.01
C GLY A 103 11.09 25.84 8.88
N SER A 104 10.15 25.22 8.14
CA SER A 104 9.35 25.91 7.13
C SER A 104 8.26 26.80 7.76
N ASP A 105 7.87 27.86 7.06
CA ASP A 105 6.85 28.82 7.52
C ASP A 105 5.41 28.26 7.53
N SER A 106 5.19 27.08 6.93
CA SER A 106 3.87 26.47 6.82
C SER A 106 3.93 24.95 6.86
N TYR A 107 2.96 24.32 7.53
CA TYR A 107 2.79 22.87 7.62
C TYR A 107 1.36 22.46 7.23
N ILE A 108 1.17 21.17 6.90
CA ILE A 108 -0.17 20.61 6.73
C ILE A 108 -0.73 20.19 8.09
N LYS A 109 -2.06 20.08 8.18
CA LYS A 109 -2.76 19.76 9.43
C LYS A 109 -3.15 18.29 9.48
N CYS A 110 -2.94 17.66 10.64
CA CYS A 110 -3.43 16.33 10.98
C CYS A 110 -4.96 16.28 10.88
N GLN A 111 -5.50 15.31 10.15
CA GLN A 111 -6.94 15.18 9.92
C GLN A 111 -7.73 14.76 11.17
N MET A 112 -7.06 14.29 12.23
CA MET A 112 -7.72 13.84 13.46
C MET A 112 -7.66 14.89 14.59
N CYS A 113 -6.52 15.58 14.78
CA CYS A 113 -6.35 16.52 15.89
C CYS A 113 -5.97 17.95 15.47
N GLY A 114 -5.73 18.21 14.18
CA GLY A 114 -5.33 19.52 13.68
C GLY A 114 -3.89 19.94 13.99
N ALA A 115 -3.06 19.09 14.60
CA ALA A 115 -1.65 19.37 14.81
C ALA A 115 -0.89 19.55 13.48
N ASP A 116 0.14 20.40 13.48
CA ASP A 116 1.04 20.57 12.34
C ASP A 116 1.88 19.33 12.10
N ILE A 117 1.95 18.92 10.83
CA ILE A 117 2.73 17.77 10.37
C ILE A 117 3.44 18.11 9.05
N ARG A 118 4.60 17.48 8.85
CA ARG A 118 5.44 17.69 7.66
C ARG A 118 4.95 16.91 6.43
N TYR A 119 4.33 15.77 6.67
CA TYR A 119 3.72 14.88 5.67
C TYR A 119 2.78 13.88 6.36
N GLY A 120 2.00 13.14 5.57
CA GLY A 120 1.08 12.10 6.05
C GLY A 120 -0.29 12.64 6.48
N ARG A 121 -1.28 11.76 6.63
CA ARG A 121 -2.66 12.12 7.03
C ARG A 121 -2.81 12.41 8.52
N PHE A 122 -2.02 11.75 9.36
CA PHE A 122 -2.14 11.79 10.80
C PHE A 122 -0.78 12.04 11.46
N CYS A 123 -0.78 12.78 12.57
CA CYS A 123 0.42 12.93 13.38
C CYS A 123 0.81 11.61 14.07
N PRO A 124 2.05 11.48 14.57
CA PRO A 124 2.54 10.26 15.22
C PRO A 124 1.64 9.77 16.36
N ASP A 125 1.15 10.69 17.22
CA ASP A 125 0.27 10.35 18.34
C ASP A 125 -1.09 9.81 17.88
N CYS A 126 -1.64 10.43 16.84
CA CYS A 126 -2.91 10.01 16.24
C CYS A 126 -2.78 8.63 15.60
N MET A 127 -1.67 8.38 14.90
CA MET A 127 -1.40 7.10 14.27
C MET A 127 -1.19 5.99 15.33
N ALA A 128 -0.52 6.30 16.44
CA ALA A 128 -0.36 5.35 17.54
C ALA A 128 -1.69 4.93 18.18
N LYS A 129 -2.66 5.86 18.32
CA LYS A 129 -4.01 5.56 18.81
C LYS A 129 -4.77 4.64 17.84
N LEU A 130 -4.77 4.98 16.55
CA LEU A 130 -5.48 4.21 15.53
C LEU A 130 -4.97 2.77 15.42
N ASN A 131 -3.65 2.57 15.53
CA ASN A 131 -3.05 1.23 15.48
C ASN A 131 -3.43 0.37 16.70
N LYS A 132 -3.60 0.96 17.88
CA LYS A 132 -4.04 0.23 19.09
C LYS A 132 -5.49 -0.22 18.98
N GLU A 133 -6.36 0.59 18.38
CA GLU A 133 -7.76 0.26 18.17
C GLU A 133 -7.94 -0.85 17.10
N ASN A 134 -7.11 -0.83 16.05
CA ASN A 134 -7.15 -1.81 14.95
C ASN A 134 -6.44 -3.15 15.24
N GLN A 135 -5.73 -3.28 16.37
CA GLN A 135 -5.02 -4.51 16.75
C GLN A 135 -5.92 -5.67 17.19
N THR A 136 -7.25 -5.46 17.22
CA THR A 136 -8.21 -6.48 17.65
C THR A 136 -8.44 -7.61 16.63
N ALA A 137 -7.75 -7.64 15.48
CA ALA A 137 -7.95 -8.66 14.44
C ALA A 137 -6.66 -9.22 13.77
N VAL A 138 -5.52 -9.25 14.46
CA VAL A 138 -4.29 -9.87 13.91
C VAL A 138 -4.14 -11.29 14.46
N TYR A 139 -4.03 -12.29 13.57
CA TYR A 139 -3.61 -13.65 13.93
C TYR A 139 -2.22 -13.59 14.57
N VAL A 140 -2.15 -13.73 15.89
CA VAL A 140 -0.88 -13.80 16.62
C VAL A 140 -0.44 -15.26 16.65
N GLY A 141 0.63 -15.58 15.93
CA GLY A 141 1.23 -16.91 15.98
C GLY A 141 1.86 -17.19 17.36
N GLU A 142 1.68 -18.40 17.87
CA GLU A 142 2.31 -18.81 19.13
C GLU A 142 3.82 -19.05 18.95
N LYS A 143 4.61 -18.74 19.99
CA LYS A 143 6.03 -19.12 20.02
C LYS A 143 6.14 -20.64 20.20
N PRO A 144 6.86 -21.37 19.32
CA PRO A 144 7.05 -22.81 19.47
C PRO A 144 7.75 -23.12 20.80
N LYS A 145 7.14 -23.98 21.62
CA LYS A 145 7.70 -24.40 22.92
C LYS A 145 8.77 -25.50 22.78
N HIS A 146 8.90 -26.11 21.60
CA HIS A 146 9.77 -27.26 21.35
C HIS A 146 10.82 -26.98 20.25
N LYS A 147 11.95 -27.71 20.33
CA LYS A 147 13.05 -27.59 19.36
C LYS A 147 12.64 -28.13 18.00
N ARG A 148 13.17 -27.51 16.95
CA ARG A 148 12.94 -27.90 15.54
C ARG A 148 13.38 -29.35 15.34
N ASP A 149 12.43 -30.22 15.04
CA ASP A 149 12.69 -31.56 14.51
C ASP A 149 12.99 -31.47 13.01
N ARG A 150 13.87 -32.36 12.51
CA ARG A 150 14.26 -32.35 11.08
C ARG A 150 13.13 -32.78 10.13
N ASN A 151 12.04 -33.32 10.66
CA ASN A 151 10.88 -33.78 9.91
C ASN A 151 9.70 -32.82 10.14
N GLY A 152 9.82 -31.57 9.69
CA GLY A 152 8.77 -30.57 9.84
C GLY A 152 7.44 -31.03 9.23
N LYS A 153 6.36 -30.95 10.00
CA LYS A 153 4.99 -31.26 9.58
C LYS A 153 4.13 -29.99 9.64
N MET A 154 3.30 -29.77 8.63
CA MET A 154 2.30 -28.70 8.60
C MET A 154 0.93 -29.33 8.46
N HIS A 155 -0.08 -28.76 9.13
CA HIS A 155 -1.48 -29.18 9.01
C HIS A 155 -2.33 -27.95 8.73
N THR A 156 -3.45 -28.13 8.02
CA THR A 156 -4.45 -27.08 7.83
C THR A 156 -5.19 -26.84 9.14
N LEU A 157 -5.63 -25.60 9.37
CA LEU A 157 -6.37 -25.21 10.58
C LEU A 157 -7.88 -25.50 10.41
N ASP A 158 -8.25 -26.70 9.95
CA ASP A 158 -9.65 -27.08 9.78
C ASP A 158 -10.12 -27.92 10.97
N GLU A 159 -11.15 -27.43 11.67
CA GLU A 159 -11.87 -28.15 12.71
C GLU A 159 -12.77 -29.22 12.08
N ARG A 160 -12.19 -30.39 11.79
CA ARG A 160 -12.78 -31.74 11.84
C ARG A 160 -11.96 -32.69 10.97
N GLU A 161 -11.16 -33.55 11.61
CA GLU A 161 -10.97 -34.95 11.21
C GLU A 161 -10.24 -35.69 12.34
N THR A 162 -11.04 -36.20 13.26
CA THR A 162 -10.74 -37.37 14.08
C THR A 162 -10.56 -38.58 13.17
N GLU A 163 -9.73 -39.55 13.62
CA GLU A 163 -9.65 -40.92 13.09
C GLU A 163 -8.93 -41.09 11.73
N ASN A 164 -7.63 -41.36 11.77
CA ASN A 164 -7.10 -42.63 11.27
C ASN A 164 -5.59 -42.75 11.54
N VAL A 165 -5.32 -43.29 12.73
CA VAL A 165 -4.09 -44.03 13.01
C VAL A 165 -4.07 -45.24 12.07
N SER A 166 -3.49 -45.10 10.87
CA SER A 166 -3.12 -46.26 10.06
C SER A 166 -1.61 -46.42 10.06
N ARG A 167 -1.16 -47.20 11.04
CA ARG A 167 0.15 -47.83 11.04
C ARG A 167 0.15 -48.89 9.94
N LYS A 168 1.24 -49.00 9.17
CA LYS A 168 1.99 -50.27 9.05
C LYS A 168 3.39 -50.06 8.44
N PRO A 169 4.36 -50.91 8.84
CA PRO A 169 5.79 -50.73 8.62
C PRO A 169 6.26 -51.42 7.32
N ILE A 170 7.46 -51.07 6.82
CA ILE A 170 8.16 -51.88 5.81
C ILE A 170 9.59 -52.16 6.26
N ALA A 171 9.94 -53.44 6.19
CA ALA A 171 11.07 -54.10 6.83
C ALA A 171 12.39 -54.03 6.02
N LEU A 172 13.46 -54.39 6.73
CA LEU A 172 14.84 -54.58 6.30
C LEU A 172 15.05 -55.25 4.93
N HIS A 173 16.09 -54.80 4.21
CA HIS A 173 17.02 -55.72 3.55
C HIS A 173 18.49 -55.34 3.81
N ARG A 174 19.25 -56.37 4.19
CA ARG A 174 20.69 -56.43 4.44
C ARG A 174 21.53 -56.32 3.15
N ASN A 175 22.81 -55.99 3.38
CA ASN A 175 24.05 -56.41 2.69
C ASN A 175 24.84 -55.21 2.15
N ALA A 176 26.17 -55.12 2.25
CA ALA A 176 27.18 -55.97 2.83
C ALA A 176 28.43 -55.10 3.08
N LYS A 177 29.23 -55.49 4.08
CA LYS A 177 30.61 -55.00 4.26
C LYS A 177 31.41 -55.23 2.98
N LYS A 178 32.15 -54.21 2.52
CA LYS A 178 33.40 -54.41 1.77
C LYS A 178 34.47 -53.48 2.35
N ASN A 179 35.52 -54.12 2.86
CA ASN A 179 36.83 -53.55 3.12
C ASN A 179 37.52 -53.21 1.79
N ASN A 180 38.32 -52.14 1.78
CA ASN A 180 39.69 -52.02 1.24
C ASN A 180 40.03 -50.52 1.24
N ASN A 181 40.98 -50.06 2.05
CA ASN A 181 42.44 -50.19 1.89
C ASN A 181 42.96 -49.33 0.73
N GLN A 182 43.43 -48.12 1.05
CA GLN A 182 44.66 -47.51 0.53
C GLN A 182 45.08 -46.39 1.48
#